data_AF-W7MZK3-F1
#
_entry.id   AF-W7MZK3-F1
#
_cell.length_a   1.000
_cell.length_b   1.000
_cell.length_c   1.000
_cell.angle_alpha   90.00
_cell.angle_beta   90.00
_cell.angle_gamma   90.00
#
_symmetry.space_group_name_H-M   'P 1'
#
loop_
_entity.id
_entity.type
_entity.pdbx_description
1 polymer ?
#
loop_
_entity_poly.entity_id
_entity_poly.type
_entity_poly.pdbx_seq_one_letter_code
_entity_poly.pdbx_strand_id
1 'polypeptide(L)'
;MAATVEINDAVFCEPHLAEICDDCSADLREENDAFYGFDTIDRDAIESPDASRNSDGVYVCNKHHSGTCNQCFAWKKQITRARAAAKKAGRH
;
A
#
# COMPACT_ATOMS: atom_id res chain seq x y z
N MET A 1 11.22 5.29 14.50
CA MET A 1 10.53 4.23 13.75
C MET A 1 9.05 4.48 13.88
N ALA A 2 8.38 4.83 12.79
CA ALA A 2 6.93 4.90 12.78
C ALA A 2 6.36 3.48 12.88
N ALA A 3 5.22 3.33 13.56
CA ALA A 3 4.48 2.08 13.53
C ALA A 3 3.99 1.79 12.12
N THR A 4 4.00 0.52 11.73
CA THR A 4 3.42 0.06 10.46
C THR A 4 2.02 -0.49 10.72
N VAL A 5 1.19 -0.43 9.70
CA VAL A 5 -0.18 -0.94 9.74
C VAL A 5 -0.48 -1.75 8.50
N GLU A 6 -1.23 -2.83 8.68
CA GLU A 6 -1.70 -3.69 7.61
C GLU A 6 -3.13 -3.29 7.22
N ILE A 7 -3.31 -2.92 5.95
CA ILE A 7 -4.60 -2.59 5.35
C ILE A 7 -4.86 -3.60 4.25
N ASN A 8 -5.74 -4.58 4.51
CA ASN A 8 -6.12 -5.61 3.54
C ASN A 8 -4.90 -6.24 2.84
N ASP A 9 -3.96 -6.74 3.63
CA ASP A 9 -2.74 -7.45 3.21
C ASP A 9 -1.62 -6.59 2.59
N ALA A 10 -1.73 -5.26 2.61
CA ALA A 10 -0.61 -4.36 2.29
C ALA A 10 -0.21 -3.55 3.52
N VAL A 11 1.09 -3.31 3.66
CA VAL A 11 1.73 -2.61 4.77
C VAL A 11 1.94 -1.14 4.40
N PHE A 12 1.57 -0.25 5.32
CA PHE A 12 1.73 1.20 5.23
C PHE A 12 2.28 1.76 6.54
N CYS A 13 2.75 3.01 6.56
CA CYS A 13 2.98 3.69 7.82
C CYS A 13 1.63 4.00 8.52
N GLU A 14 1.50 3.71 9.80
CA GLU A 14 0.27 3.97 10.57
C GLU A 14 -0.20 5.43 10.54
N PRO A 15 0.66 6.46 10.68
CA PRO A 15 0.19 7.84 10.78
C PRO A 15 -0.27 8.46 9.45
N HIS A 16 0.30 8.04 8.31
CA HIS A 16 0.03 8.67 7.01
C HIS A 16 -0.57 7.72 5.98
N LEU A 17 -0.65 6.42 6.28
CA LEU A 17 -1.13 5.39 5.38
C LEU A 17 -0.41 5.40 4.02
N ALA A 18 0.89 5.74 4.06
CA ALA A 18 1.74 5.83 2.88
C ALA A 18 2.74 4.67 2.87
N GLU A 19 2.97 4.10 1.68
CA GLU A 19 3.93 3.01 1.49
C GLU A 19 5.37 3.53 1.51
N ILE A 20 5.62 4.67 0.85
CA ILE A 20 6.82 5.47 1.04
C ILE A 20 6.41 6.73 1.79
N CYS A 21 7.04 6.98 2.93
CA CYS A 21 6.74 8.12 3.77
C CYS A 21 8.03 8.77 4.26
N ASP A 22 8.35 9.95 3.71
CA ASP A 22 9.55 10.71 4.08
C ASP A 22 9.53 11.13 5.56
N ASP A 23 8.35 11.56 6.07
CA ASP A 23 8.16 11.96 7.46
C ASP A 23 8.44 10.82 8.45
N CYS A 24 8.12 9.60 8.05
CA CYS A 24 8.37 8.39 8.84
C CYS A 24 9.70 7.73 8.50
N SER A 25 10.38 8.19 7.45
CA SER A 25 11.52 7.53 6.81
C SER A 25 11.27 6.04 6.59
N ALA A 26 10.09 5.71 6.06
CA ALA A 26 9.65 4.34 5.80
C ALA A 26 9.51 4.12 4.29
N ASP A 27 10.11 3.04 3.78
CA ASP A 27 9.90 2.53 2.43
C ASP A 27 9.47 1.06 2.55
N LEU A 28 8.17 0.82 2.37
CA LEU A 28 7.53 -0.48 2.57
C LEU A 28 7.29 -1.22 1.24
N ARG A 29 7.89 -0.73 0.14
CA ARG A 29 7.75 -1.35 -1.18
C ARG A 29 8.29 -2.76 -1.20
N GLU A 30 9.39 -3.03 -0.49
CA GLU A 30 10.01 -4.35 -0.46
C GLU A 30 9.06 -5.38 0.18
N GLU A 31 8.48 -5.05 1.32
CA GLU A 31 7.53 -5.88 2.05
C GLU A 31 6.27 -6.16 1.23
N ASN A 32 5.70 -5.11 0.62
CA ASN A 32 4.51 -5.24 -0.21
C ASN A 32 4.76 -6.03 -1.49
N ASP A 33 5.87 -5.77 -2.18
CA ASP A 33 6.23 -6.49 -3.40
C ASP A 33 6.48 -7.97 -3.09
N ALA A 34 7.26 -8.26 -2.04
CA ALA A 34 7.56 -9.62 -1.61
C ALA A 34 6.29 -10.40 -1.22
N PHE A 35 5.36 -9.78 -0.48
CA PHE A 35 4.09 -10.41 -0.10
C PHE A 35 3.27 -10.85 -1.32
N TYR A 36 3.26 -10.05 -2.39
CA TYR A 36 2.54 -10.38 -3.63
C TYR A 36 3.35 -11.19 -4.65
N GLY A 37 4.57 -11.62 -4.30
CA GLY A 37 5.44 -12.45 -5.13
C GLY A 37 6.11 -11.66 -6.26
N PHE A 38 6.44 -10.40 -6.02
CA PHE A 38 7.11 -9.52 -6.96
C PHE A 38 8.54 -9.20 -6.50
N ASP A 39 9.48 -9.15 -7.46
CA ASP A 39 10.78 -8.54 -7.20
C ASP A 39 10.62 -7.03 -7.00
N THR A 40 11.28 -6.53 -5.96
CA THR A 40 11.38 -5.10 -5.65
C THR A 40 12.08 -4.37 -6.78
N ILE A 41 11.43 -3.34 -7.30
CA ILE A 41 11.98 -2.45 -8.32
C ILE A 41 11.72 -0.99 -7.93
N ASP A 42 12.39 -0.05 -8.59
CA ASP A 42 12.12 1.38 -8.41
C ASP A 42 10.79 1.80 -9.07
N ARG A 43 9.68 1.35 -8.47
CA ARG A 43 8.32 1.77 -8.80
C ARG A 43 7.86 2.90 -7.92
N ASP A 44 6.91 3.66 -8.44
CA ASP A 44 6.17 4.64 -7.64
C ASP A 44 5.43 3.92 -6.49
N ALA A 45 5.30 4.62 -5.37
CA ALA A 45 4.58 4.14 -4.20
C ALA A 45 3.09 3.93 -4.51
N ILE A 46 2.46 2.94 -3.88
CA ILE A 46 0.99 2.86 -3.87
C ILE A 46 0.43 3.79 -2.80
N GLU A 47 -0.68 4.43 -3.12
CA GLU A 47 -1.40 5.30 -2.19
C GLU A 47 -2.55 4.54 -1.55
N SER A 48 -2.64 4.61 -0.22
CA SER A 48 -3.82 4.08 0.47
C SER A 48 -5.03 4.95 0.13
N PRO A 49 -6.19 4.36 -0.25
CA PRO A 49 -7.41 5.12 -0.43
C PRO A 49 -7.89 5.61 0.94
N ASP A 50 -8.87 6.52 0.93
CA ASP A 50 -9.50 7.02 2.14
C ASP A 50 -10.05 5.87 3.00
N ALA A 51 -9.33 5.56 4.08
CA ALA A 51 -9.56 4.44 4.97
C ALA A 51 -9.48 4.90 6.42
N SER A 52 -10.38 4.39 7.25
CA SER A 52 -10.41 4.68 8.68
C SER A 52 -10.61 3.41 9.48
N ARG A 53 -10.31 3.47 10.78
CA ARG A 53 -10.51 2.35 11.69
C ARG A 53 -11.98 2.27 12.11
N ASN A 54 -12.55 1.08 12.04
CA ASN A 54 -13.85 0.79 12.62
C ASN A 54 -13.74 0.61 14.16
N SER A 55 -14.87 0.32 14.82
CA SER A 55 -14.93 0.04 16.26
C SER A 55 -14.07 -1.14 16.71
N ASP A 56 -13.75 -2.05 15.80
CA ASP A 56 -12.92 -3.23 16.05
C ASP A 56 -11.43 -2.94 15.80
N GLY A 57 -11.10 -1.69 15.45
CA GLY A 57 -9.74 -1.24 15.16
C GLY A 57 -9.22 -1.63 13.78
N VAL A 58 -10.06 -2.21 12.91
CA VAL A 58 -9.72 -2.67 11.55
C VAL A 58 -9.89 -1.51 10.56
N TYR A 59 -8.94 -1.37 9.64
CA TYR A 59 -9.06 -0.39 8.56
C TYR A 59 -10.11 -0.81 7.55
N VAL A 60 -11.09 0.07 7.34
CA VAL A 60 -12.15 -0.09 6.34
C VAL A 60 -12.09 1.07 5.37
N CYS A 61 -12.38 0.82 4.10
CA CYS A 61 -12.47 1.93 3.15
C CYS A 61 -13.70 2.79 3.49
N ASN A 62 -13.55 4.11 3.51
CA ASN A 62 -14.64 5.00 3.92
C ASN A 62 -15.79 5.04 2.92
N LYS A 63 -15.53 4.62 1.67
CA LYS A 63 -16.56 4.58 0.62
C LYS A 63 -17.51 3.38 0.73
N HIS A 64 -17.01 2.21 1.11
CA HIS A 64 -17.80 0.97 1.15
C HIS A 64 -17.88 0.35 2.55
N HIS A 65 -17.24 0.97 3.55
CA HIS A 65 -17.16 0.51 4.94
C HIS A 65 -16.75 -0.96 5.07
N SER A 66 -15.83 -1.40 4.22
CA SER A 66 -15.38 -2.79 4.15
C SER A 66 -13.86 -2.87 4.32
N GLY A 67 -13.43 -3.75 5.23
CA GLY A 67 -12.01 -4.04 5.47
C GLY A 67 -11.37 -4.92 4.39
N THR A 68 -12.20 -5.53 3.54
CA THR A 68 -11.77 -6.41 2.43
C THR A 68 -12.24 -5.88 1.09
N CYS A 69 -12.30 -4.55 0.95
CA CYS A 69 -12.84 -3.92 -0.24
C CYS A 69 -11.94 -4.13 -1.45
N ASN A 70 -12.22 -5.16 -2.26
CA ASN A 70 -11.49 -5.46 -3.49
C ASN A 70 -11.52 -4.35 -4.56
N GLN A 71 -12.38 -3.33 -4.41
CA GLN A 71 -12.41 -2.18 -5.31
C GLN A 71 -11.39 -1.10 -4.91
N CYS A 72 -11.21 -0.89 -3.61
CA CYS A 72 -10.33 0.14 -3.06
C CYS A 72 -8.94 -0.45 -2.76
N PHE A 73 -8.91 -1.61 -2.11
CA PHE A 73 -7.71 -2.28 -1.62
C PHE A 73 -7.17 -3.33 -2.60
N ALA A 74 -7.29 -3.07 -3.90
CA ALA A 74 -6.80 -3.96 -4.96
C ALA A 74 -5.27 -3.89 -5.11
N TRP A 75 -4.50 -4.05 -4.03
CA TRP A 75 -3.08 -3.70 -3.97
C TRP A 75 -2.22 -4.42 -4.99
N LYS A 76 -2.38 -5.74 -5.14
CA LYS A 76 -1.69 -6.50 -6.19
C LYS A 76 -1.87 -5.88 -7.59
N LYS A 77 -3.08 -5.39 -7.89
CA LYS A 77 -3.39 -4.72 -9.17
C LYS A 77 -2.73 -3.34 -9.25
N GLN A 78 -2.72 -2.58 -8.15
CA GLN A 78 -2.05 -1.28 -8.09
C GLN A 78 -0.53 -1.42 -8.26
N ILE A 79 0.10 -2.34 -7.52
CA ILE A 79 1.52 -2.67 -7.63
C ILE A 79 1.85 -3.12 -9.06
N THR A 80 1.06 -4.02 -9.65
CA THR A 80 1.27 -4.45 -11.05
C THR A 80 1.27 -3.27 -12.03
N ARG A 81 0.37 -2.30 -11.84
CA ARG A 81 0.31 -1.07 -12.67
C ARG A 81 1.52 -0.16 -12.44
N ALA A 82 1.89 0.06 -11.18
CA ALA A 82 3.07 0.86 -10.81
C ALA A 82 4.34 0.23 -11.40
N ARG A 83 4.48 -1.10 -11.34
CA ARG A 83 5.59 -1.82 -11.96
C ARG A 83 5.60 -1.70 -13.49
N ALA A 84 4.44 -1.77 -14.14
CA ALA A 84 4.36 -1.55 -15.58
C ALA A 84 4.75 -0.11 -15.97
N ALA A 85 4.35 0.88 -15.17
CA ALA A 85 4.74 2.28 -15.35
C ALA A 85 6.25 2.49 -15.14
N ALA A 86 6.84 1.88 -14.10
CA ALA A 86 8.26 1.89 -13.82
C ALA A 86 9.07 1.33 -15.00
N LYS A 87 8.69 0.13 -15.49
CA LYS A 87 9.30 -0.49 -16.67
C LYS A 87 9.24 0.42 -17.90
N LYS A 88 8.09 1.07 -18.13
CA LYS A 88 7.92 2.02 -19.24
C LYS A 88 8.79 3.27 -19.08
N ALA A 89 9.04 3.70 -17.85
CA ALA A 89 9.91 4.83 -17.52
C ALA A 89 11.41 4.47 -17.52
N GLY A 90 11.77 3.21 -17.79
CA GLY A 90 13.17 2.76 -17.76
C GLY A 90 13.70 2.50 -16.34
N ARG A 91 12.81 2.37 -15.36
CA ARG A 91 13.11 1.98 -13.98
C ARG A 91 12.83 0.48 -13.86
N HIS A 92 13.87 -0.35 -13.86
CA HIS A 92 13.78 -1.82 -13.87
C HIS A 92 14.74 -2.47 -12.88
#